data_AF-A0A2G7LY19-F1
#
_entry.id   AF-A0A2G7LY19-F1
#
_cell.length_a   1.000
_cell.length_b   1.000
_cell.length_c   1.000
_cell.angle_alpha   90.00
_cell.angle_beta   90.00
_cell.angle_gamma   90.00
#
_symmetry.space_group_name_H-M   'P 1'
#
loop_
_entity.id
_entity.type
_entity.pdbx_description
1 polymer ?
#
loop_
_entity_poly.entity_id
_entity_poly.type
_entity_poly.pdbx_seq_one_letter_code
_entity_poly.pdbx_strand_id
1 'polypeptide(L)'
;MIQEKAIYRIDNSSTGCRHGIVHTAMSENGLMWAFDTYWSNSITKEFDNNEQWYLVNGIEDRMSFVMMVDDAKEVTKEEFCLYDETDKLHIPRGYRGEKYLVNRNAKKSAGLVVESIRSKMYSNDNMIKGLQKDNAKLLMWEKSILMNEGVAQLYKNEKYELDVVDAVDMFSPKKEDN
;
A
#
# COMPACT_ATOMS: atom_id res chain seq x y z
N MET A 1 -24.43 -17.62 -15.09
CA MET A 1 -23.74 -18.91 -15.31
C MET A 1 -22.35 -18.79 -14.72
N ILE A 2 -22.13 -19.47 -13.61
CA ILE A 2 -20.83 -19.56 -12.94
C ILE A 2 -19.87 -20.43 -13.75
N GLN A 3 -18.66 -19.91 -13.93
CA GLN A 3 -17.53 -20.57 -14.57
C GLN A 3 -16.68 -21.33 -13.55
N GLU A 4 -16.11 -22.46 -13.96
CA GLU A 4 -15.09 -23.22 -13.22
C GLU A 4 -13.77 -22.44 -13.19
N LYS A 5 -12.92 -22.62 -12.16
CA LYS A 5 -11.59 -22.01 -12.05
C LYS A 5 -11.64 -20.49 -12.19
N ALA A 6 -12.68 -19.89 -11.63
CA ALA A 6 -12.90 -18.46 -11.64
C ALA A 6 -12.99 -17.91 -10.22
N ILE A 7 -12.62 -16.65 -10.06
CA ILE A 7 -12.64 -15.92 -8.81
C ILE A 7 -13.82 -14.96 -8.83
N TYR A 8 -14.57 -14.94 -7.73
CA TYR A 8 -15.79 -14.15 -7.55
C TYR A 8 -15.72 -13.35 -6.25
N ARG A 9 -16.41 -12.21 -6.25
CA ARG A 9 -16.82 -11.53 -5.02
C ARG A 9 -18.19 -12.06 -4.58
N ILE A 10 -18.40 -12.18 -3.28
CA ILE A 10 -19.70 -12.50 -2.68
C ILE A 10 -20.19 -11.27 -1.91
N ASP A 11 -21.39 -10.81 -2.26
CA ASP A 11 -22.06 -9.78 -1.48
C ASP A 11 -22.55 -10.39 -0.15
N ASN A 12 -21.90 -10.00 0.94
CA ASN A 12 -22.24 -10.44 2.30
C ASN A 12 -23.16 -9.40 2.97
N SER A 13 -24.48 -9.64 2.90
CA SER A 13 -25.48 -8.76 3.51
C SER A 13 -25.71 -9.01 5.02
N SER A 14 -25.08 -10.01 5.67
CA SER A 14 -25.58 -10.45 6.98
C SER A 14 -24.59 -10.91 8.07
N THR A 15 -23.27 -11.00 7.87
CA THR A 15 -22.39 -11.43 8.97
C THR A 15 -21.04 -10.70 9.01
N GLY A 16 -20.67 -10.21 10.20
CA GLY A 16 -19.50 -9.36 10.45
C GLY A 16 -18.12 -9.99 10.25
N CYS A 17 -18.04 -11.19 9.68
CA CYS A 17 -16.78 -11.78 9.20
C CYS A 17 -16.61 -11.44 7.72
N ARG A 18 -15.91 -10.33 7.51
CA ARG A 18 -15.29 -9.87 6.27
C ARG A 18 -14.44 -11.05 5.76
N HIS A 19 -14.58 -11.63 4.57
CA HIS A 19 -14.39 -11.03 3.26
C HIS A 19 -14.97 -11.98 2.18
N GLY A 20 -15.87 -11.50 1.32
CA GLY A 20 -16.55 -12.33 0.33
C GLY A 20 -15.74 -12.51 -0.94
N ILE A 21 -14.73 -13.37 -0.93
CA ILE A 21 -13.99 -13.75 -2.14
C ILE A 21 -13.89 -15.26 -2.20
N VAL A 22 -14.42 -15.84 -3.28
CA VAL A 22 -14.35 -17.28 -3.52
C VAL A 22 -13.71 -17.59 -4.85
N HIS A 23 -13.08 -18.76 -4.95
CA HIS A 23 -12.80 -19.36 -6.25
C HIS A 23 -13.58 -20.65 -6.44
N THR A 24 -13.85 -21.00 -7.69
CA THR A 24 -14.68 -22.15 -8.04
C THR A 24 -13.84 -23.32 -8.55
N ALA A 25 -14.28 -24.54 -8.24
CA ALA A 25 -13.75 -25.79 -8.79
C ALA A 25 -14.90 -26.79 -8.98
N MET A 26 -14.75 -27.69 -9.94
CA MET A 26 -15.73 -28.76 -10.18
C MET A 26 -15.25 -30.06 -9.54
N SER A 27 -16.11 -30.73 -8.79
CA SER A 27 -15.83 -32.08 -8.27
C SER A 27 -15.98 -33.14 -9.36
N GLU A 28 -15.45 -34.34 -9.13
CA GLU A 28 -15.47 -35.45 -10.10
C GLU A 28 -16.88 -35.84 -10.57
N ASN A 29 -17.90 -35.59 -9.74
CA ASN A 29 -19.32 -35.84 -10.07
C ASN A 29 -20.01 -34.66 -10.81
N GLY A 30 -19.27 -33.64 -11.24
CA GLY A 30 -19.77 -32.51 -12.03
C GLY A 30 -20.43 -31.39 -11.23
N LEU A 31 -20.38 -31.43 -9.89
CA LEU A 31 -20.92 -30.35 -9.04
C LEU A 31 -19.92 -29.20 -8.91
N MET A 32 -20.43 -27.97 -9.00
CA MET A 32 -19.61 -26.76 -8.82
C MET A 32 -19.56 -26.37 -7.34
N TRP A 33 -18.34 -26.20 -6.84
CA TRP A 33 -18.05 -25.78 -5.48
C TRP A 33 -17.31 -24.45 -5.47
N ALA A 34 -17.50 -23.68 -4.40
CA ALA A 34 -16.83 -22.43 -4.14
C ALA A 34 -16.05 -22.51 -2.83
N PHE A 35 -14.82 -22.00 -2.84
CA PHE A 35 -13.93 -21.99 -1.70
C PHE A 35 -13.59 -20.57 -1.26
N ASP A 36 -13.69 -20.32 0.04
CA ASP A 36 -13.40 -19.00 0.63
C ASP A 36 -11.89 -18.78 0.80
N THR A 37 -11.39 -17.76 0.11
CA THR A 37 -9.96 -17.40 0.08
C THR A 37 -9.46 -16.76 1.39
N TYR A 38 -10.31 -16.54 2.39
CA TYR A 38 -9.92 -15.96 3.67
C TYR A 38 -9.11 -16.91 4.56
N TRP A 39 -9.50 -18.20 4.63
CA TRP A 39 -8.88 -19.17 5.54
C TRP A 39 -7.75 -19.96 4.92
N SER A 40 -7.65 -19.96 3.60
CA SER A 40 -6.59 -20.66 2.87
C SER A 40 -5.83 -19.70 1.98
N ASN A 41 -4.52 -19.92 2.02
CA ASN A 41 -3.53 -19.03 1.46
C ASN A 41 -3.38 -19.20 -0.06
N SER A 42 -4.11 -20.15 -0.64
CA SER A 42 -3.99 -20.61 -2.00
C SER A 42 -5.29 -20.41 -2.75
N ILE A 43 -5.17 -19.83 -3.93
CA ILE A 43 -6.15 -20.04 -4.98
C ILE A 43 -5.67 -21.29 -5.71
N THR A 44 -6.35 -22.41 -5.47
CA THR A 44 -6.04 -23.68 -6.12
C THR A 44 -6.92 -23.85 -7.37
N LYS A 45 -6.46 -24.66 -8.31
CA LYS A 45 -7.24 -25.01 -9.51
C LYS A 45 -8.05 -26.30 -9.32
N GLU A 46 -7.86 -26.95 -8.18
CA GLU A 46 -8.31 -28.31 -7.91
C GLU A 46 -9.22 -28.29 -6.69
N PHE A 47 -10.21 -29.18 -6.73
CA PHE A 47 -11.10 -29.41 -5.62
C PHE A 47 -10.38 -30.27 -4.56
N ASP A 48 -10.14 -29.70 -3.38
CA ASP A 48 -9.54 -30.42 -2.24
C ASP A 48 -10.59 -30.71 -1.17
N ASN A 49 -10.89 -31.99 -0.94
CA ASN A 49 -11.85 -32.44 0.06
C ASN A 49 -11.49 -32.06 1.51
N ASN A 50 -10.24 -31.68 1.77
CA ASN A 50 -9.78 -31.27 3.10
C ASN A 50 -10.04 -29.79 3.39
N GLU A 51 -10.46 -29.02 2.38
CA GLU A 51 -10.78 -27.61 2.49
C GLU A 51 -12.29 -27.40 2.71
N GLN A 52 -12.68 -26.26 3.29
CA GLN A 52 -14.09 -25.95 3.53
C GLN A 52 -14.74 -25.34 2.28
N TRP A 53 -15.49 -26.15 1.53
CA TRP A 53 -16.18 -25.74 0.30
C TRP A 53 -17.70 -25.56 0.49
N TYR A 54 -18.29 -24.71 -0.34
CA TYR A 54 -19.74 -24.46 -0.41
C TYR A 54 -20.27 -24.81 -1.80
N LEU A 55 -21.45 -25.43 -1.88
CA LEU A 55 -22.11 -25.65 -3.17
C LEU A 55 -22.53 -24.32 -3.80
N VAL A 56 -22.12 -24.09 -5.05
CA VAL A 56 -22.39 -22.83 -5.77
C VAL A 56 -23.89 -22.59 -5.97
N ASN A 57 -24.69 -23.64 -6.18
CA ASN A 57 -26.13 -23.52 -6.42
C ASN A 57 -26.87 -22.76 -5.29
N GLY A 58 -26.34 -22.74 -4.06
CA GLY A 58 -26.93 -22.00 -2.95
C GLY A 58 -26.54 -20.52 -2.85
N ILE A 59 -25.61 -20.05 -3.68
CA ILE A 59 -25.01 -18.70 -3.59
C ILE A 59 -24.77 -18.01 -4.94
N GLU A 60 -25.14 -18.63 -6.07
CA GLU A 60 -24.84 -18.13 -7.42
C GLU A 60 -25.36 -16.70 -7.66
N ASP A 61 -26.54 -16.36 -7.13
CA ASP A 61 -27.17 -15.05 -7.24
C ASP A 61 -26.42 -13.94 -6.50
N ARG A 62 -25.49 -14.30 -5.61
CA ARG A 62 -24.68 -13.38 -4.80
C ARG A 62 -23.25 -13.27 -5.29
N MET A 63 -22.89 -13.98 -6.36
CA MET A 63 -21.52 -14.07 -6.88
C MET A 63 -21.31 -13.11 -8.06
N SER A 64 -20.34 -12.20 -7.93
CA SER A 64 -19.89 -11.30 -8.98
C SER A 64 -18.55 -11.76 -9.54
N PHE A 65 -18.51 -12.12 -10.82
CA PHE A 65 -17.28 -12.56 -11.50
C PHE A 65 -16.22 -11.46 -11.46
N VAL A 66 -14.97 -11.85 -11.24
CA VAL A 66 -13.81 -10.95 -11.28
C VAL A 66 -12.83 -11.37 -12.37
N MET A 67 -12.27 -12.58 -12.27
CA MET A 67 -11.28 -13.07 -13.23
C MET A 67 -11.15 -14.59 -13.16
N MET A 68 -10.57 -15.19 -14.20
CA MET A 68 -10.15 -16.60 -14.15
C MET A 68 -8.92 -16.74 -13.25
N VAL A 69 -8.80 -17.87 -12.55
CA VAL A 69 -7.62 -18.20 -11.72
C VAL A 69 -6.34 -18.15 -12.55
N ASP A 70 -6.39 -18.62 -13.80
CA ASP A 70 -5.25 -18.62 -14.73
C ASP A 70 -4.81 -17.24 -15.20
N ASP A 71 -5.72 -16.26 -15.11
CA ASP A 71 -5.44 -14.87 -15.46
C ASP A 71 -5.04 -14.03 -14.25
N ALA A 72 -5.11 -14.57 -13.03
CA ALA A 72 -4.71 -13.88 -11.82
C ALA A 72 -3.20 -13.70 -11.76
N LYS A 73 -2.76 -12.45 -11.71
CA LYS A 73 -1.37 -12.05 -11.53
C LYS A 73 -1.23 -11.31 -10.19
N GLU A 74 -0.35 -11.77 -9.33
CA GLU A 74 0.03 -11.04 -8.12
C GLU A 74 0.94 -9.87 -8.46
N VAL A 75 0.65 -8.70 -7.87
CA VAL A 75 1.38 -7.44 -8.07
C VAL A 75 1.62 -6.76 -6.72
N THR A 76 2.44 -5.71 -6.70
CA THR A 76 2.60 -4.90 -5.48
C THR A 76 1.35 -4.05 -5.23
N LYS A 77 1.20 -3.54 -4.01
CA LYS A 77 0.12 -2.60 -3.65
C LYS A 77 0.11 -1.36 -4.53
N GLU A 78 1.28 -0.82 -4.86
CA GLU A 78 1.41 0.38 -5.68
C GLU A 78 0.96 0.12 -7.12
N GLU A 79 1.30 -1.04 -7.69
CA GLU A 79 0.86 -1.43 -9.02
C GLU A 79 -0.64 -1.75 -9.04
N PHE A 80 -1.17 -2.39 -8.01
CA PHE A 80 -2.58 -2.71 -7.85
C PHE A 80 -3.49 -1.48 -7.97
N CYS A 81 -3.08 -0.35 -7.38
CA CYS A 81 -3.81 0.91 -7.44
C CYS A 81 -3.89 1.52 -8.85
N LEU A 82 -3.20 0.96 -9.85
CA LEU A 82 -3.21 1.45 -11.23
C LEU A 82 -4.29 0.77 -12.10
N TYR A 83 -5.03 -0.19 -11.56
CA TYR A 83 -6.06 -0.94 -12.27
C TYR A 83 -7.46 -0.57 -11.79
N ASP A 84 -8.45 -0.74 -12.66
CA ASP A 84 -9.86 -0.52 -12.34
C ASP A 84 -10.39 -1.58 -11.37
N GLU A 85 -11.41 -1.24 -10.58
CA GLU A 85 -12.00 -2.14 -9.56
C GLU A 85 -12.58 -3.43 -10.15
N THR A 86 -12.93 -3.44 -11.44
CA THR A 86 -13.42 -4.63 -12.14
C THR A 86 -12.32 -5.63 -12.45
N ASP A 87 -11.08 -5.16 -12.57
CA ASP A 87 -9.93 -5.96 -13.06
C ASP A 87 -8.98 -6.42 -11.95
N LYS A 88 -9.28 -6.06 -10.70
CA LYS A 88 -8.38 -6.30 -9.57
C LYS A 88 -9.11 -6.88 -8.37
N LEU A 89 -8.36 -7.51 -7.49
CA LEU A 89 -8.88 -8.16 -6.31
C LEU A 89 -7.86 -8.08 -5.17
N HIS A 90 -8.27 -7.51 -4.05
CA HIS A 90 -7.48 -7.53 -2.83
C HIS A 90 -7.99 -8.67 -1.94
N ILE A 91 -7.10 -9.60 -1.59
CA ILE A 91 -7.37 -10.63 -0.60
C ILE A 91 -6.71 -10.17 0.71
N PRO A 92 -7.47 -9.53 1.61
CA PRO A 92 -6.96 -9.08 2.89
C PRO A 92 -6.59 -10.30 3.73
N ARG A 93 -5.35 -10.32 4.19
CA ARG A 93 -4.88 -11.23 5.22
C ARG A 93 -4.63 -10.44 6.49
N GLY A 94 -4.86 -11.08 7.63
CA GLY A 94 -4.25 -10.63 8.89
C GLY A 94 -2.72 -10.79 8.86
N TYR A 95 -2.12 -11.26 9.96
CA TYR A 95 -0.66 -11.34 10.22
C TYR A 95 0.24 -12.05 9.17
N ARG A 96 -0.29 -12.63 8.08
CA ARG A 96 0.47 -13.39 7.05
C ARG A 96 0.59 -12.70 5.69
N GLY A 97 0.32 -11.40 5.61
CA GLY A 97 0.62 -10.53 4.46
C GLY A 97 -0.45 -10.53 3.37
N GLU A 98 -0.91 -9.35 2.98
CA GLU A 98 -1.98 -9.13 1.98
C GLU A 98 -1.59 -9.59 0.57
N LYS A 99 -2.58 -10.05 -0.22
CA LYS A 99 -2.38 -10.36 -1.66
C LYS A 99 -3.15 -9.39 -2.54
N TYR A 100 -2.46 -8.87 -3.55
CA TYR A 100 -3.01 -7.95 -4.53
C TYR A 100 -2.98 -8.60 -5.91
N LEU A 101 -4.14 -9.01 -6.40
CA LEU A 101 -4.27 -9.71 -7.68
C LEU A 101 -4.88 -8.78 -8.73
N VAL A 102 -4.39 -8.88 -9.96
CA VAL A 102 -4.95 -8.21 -11.14
C VAL A 102 -5.13 -9.23 -12.25
N ASN A 103 -6.10 -9.00 -13.13
CA ASN A 103 -6.20 -9.75 -14.37
C ASN A 103 -4.99 -9.39 -15.26
N ARG A 104 -4.18 -10.38 -15.65
CA ARG A 104 -2.98 -10.19 -16.47
C ARG A 104 -3.26 -9.55 -17.83
N ASN A 105 -4.50 -9.69 -18.33
CA ASN A 105 -4.93 -9.13 -19.60
C ASN A 105 -5.52 -7.71 -19.45
N ALA A 106 -5.74 -7.25 -18.22
CA ALA A 106 -6.22 -5.90 -17.97
C ALA A 106 -5.14 -4.85 -18.26
N LYS A 107 -5.59 -3.68 -18.70
CA LYS A 107 -4.73 -2.52 -18.91
C LYS A 107 -4.80 -1.62 -17.68
N LYS A 108 -3.69 -0.96 -17.37
CA LYS A 108 -3.67 0.09 -16.35
C LYS A 108 -4.56 1.25 -16.80
N SER A 109 -5.31 1.82 -15.87
CA SER A 109 -6.13 2.99 -16.10
C SER A 109 -5.23 4.22 -16.27
N ALA A 110 -5.33 4.88 -17.42
CA ALA A 110 -4.51 6.06 -17.70
C ALA A 110 -4.71 7.18 -16.67
N GLY A 111 -5.95 7.36 -16.19
CA GLY A 111 -6.27 8.32 -15.13
C GLY A 111 -5.54 8.01 -13.83
N LEU A 112 -5.65 6.77 -13.34
CA LEU A 112 -4.98 6.33 -12.11
C LEU A 112 -3.45 6.40 -12.21
N VAL A 113 -2.89 6.11 -13.39
CA VAL A 113 -1.45 6.26 -13.64
C VAL A 113 -1.03 7.73 -13.56
N VAL A 114 -1.78 8.64 -14.21
CA VAL A 114 -1.49 10.09 -14.15
C VAL A 114 -1.60 10.62 -12.73
N GLU A 115 -2.61 10.19 -11.96
CA GLU A 115 -2.75 10.56 -10.55
C GLU A 115 -1.59 10.04 -9.69
N SER A 116 -1.17 8.79 -9.89
CA SER A 116 -0.01 8.20 -9.22
C SER A 116 1.28 8.98 -9.52
N ILE A 117 1.50 9.36 -10.78
CA ILE A 117 2.65 10.19 -11.19
C ILE A 117 2.59 11.56 -10.51
N ARG A 118 1.43 12.25 -10.55
CA ARG A 118 1.26 13.57 -9.92
C ARG A 118 1.50 13.52 -8.41
N SER A 119 0.99 12.49 -7.74
CA SER A 119 1.22 12.28 -6.31
C SER A 119 2.71 12.10 -5.98
N LYS A 120 3.42 11.31 -6.79
CA LYS A 120 4.89 11.15 -6.66
C LYS A 120 5.64 12.46 -6.91
N MET A 121 5.26 13.21 -7.94
CA MET A 121 5.85 14.53 -8.20
C MET A 121 5.66 15.46 -7.00
N TYR A 122 4.44 15.54 -6.46
CA TYR A 122 4.14 16.37 -5.30
C TYR A 122 4.92 15.96 -4.05
N SER A 123 5.03 14.64 -3.78
CA SER A 123 5.83 14.12 -2.68
C SER A 123 7.31 14.47 -2.84
N ASN A 124 7.86 14.36 -4.05
CA ASN A 124 9.24 14.71 -4.34
C ASN A 124 9.49 16.21 -4.18
N ASP A 125 8.59 17.07 -4.65
CA ASP A 125 8.69 18.52 -4.47
C ASP A 125 8.71 18.90 -2.98
N ASN A 126 7.90 18.24 -2.16
CA ASN A 126 7.91 18.45 -0.71
C ASN A 126 9.23 17.98 -0.08
N MET A 127 9.76 16.84 -0.51
CA MET A 127 11.07 16.35 -0.05
C MET A 127 12.18 17.33 -0.44
N ILE A 128 12.18 17.85 -1.67
CA ILE A 128 13.15 18.85 -2.14
C ILE A 128 13.06 20.13 -1.30
N LYS A 129 11.86 20.65 -1.04
CA LYS A 129 11.67 21.83 -0.17
C LYS A 129 12.18 21.59 1.24
N GLY A 130 11.96 20.40 1.78
CA GLY A 130 12.51 19.97 3.07
C GLY A 130 14.04 19.99 3.07
N LEU A 131 14.67 19.36 2.08
CA LEU A 131 16.12 19.33 1.91
C LEU A 131 16.72 20.73 1.71
N GLN A 132 16.06 21.60 0.96
CA GLN A 132 16.50 22.99 0.77
C GLN A 132 16.49 23.76 2.10
N LYS A 133 15.45 23.58 2.92
CA LYS A 133 15.36 24.19 4.25
C LYS A 133 16.46 23.67 5.18
N ASP A 134 16.69 22.35 5.17
CA ASP A 134 17.74 21.72 5.96
C ASP A 134 19.14 22.22 5.53
N ASN A 135 19.39 22.33 4.22
CA ASN A 135 20.66 22.85 3.70
C ASN A 135 20.87 24.34 4.05
N ALA A 136 19.83 25.17 3.99
CA ALA A 136 19.92 26.56 4.40
C ALA A 136 20.31 26.71 5.88
N LYS A 137 19.78 25.84 6.76
CA LYS A 137 20.17 25.80 8.17
C LYS A 137 21.63 25.40 8.36
N LEU A 138 22.11 24.39 7.63
CA LEU A 138 23.51 23.96 7.69
C LEU A 138 24.47 25.07 7.25
N LEU A 139 24.15 25.79 6.18
CA LEU A 139 24.92 26.94 5.73
C LEU A 139 24.98 28.06 6.77
N MET A 140 23.90 28.28 7.53
CA MET A 140 23.89 29.26 8.62
C MET A 140 24.76 28.80 9.80
N TRP A 141 24.70 27.51 10.16
CA TRP A 141 25.57 26.92 11.17
C TRP A 141 27.05 27.06 10.80
N GLU A 142 27.41 26.70 9.57
CA GLU A 142 28.79 26.82 9.05
C GLU A 142 29.29 28.26 9.19
N LYS A 143 28.51 29.25 8.72
CA LYS A 143 28.87 30.67 8.84
C LYS A 143 29.04 31.11 10.29
N SER A 144 28.15 30.68 11.18
CA SER A 144 28.19 31.07 12.58
C SER A 144 29.43 30.53 13.29
N ILE A 145 29.81 29.29 12.99
CA ILE A 145 31.04 28.67 13.49
C ILE A 145 32.28 29.40 12.96
N LEU A 146 32.30 29.73 11.66
CA LEU A 146 33.42 30.49 11.06
C LEU A 146 33.56 31.90 11.64
N MET A 147 32.48 32.49 12.15
CA MET A 147 32.50 33.79 12.84
C MET A 147 32.87 33.67 14.32
N ASN A 148 32.53 32.56 14.98
CA ASN A 148 32.85 32.30 16.38
C ASN A 148 33.03 30.79 16.62
N GLU A 149 34.28 30.34 16.74
CA GLU A 149 34.62 28.92 16.91
C GLU A 149 34.00 28.30 18.17
N GLY A 150 33.69 29.10 19.20
CA GLY A 150 33.01 28.64 20.42
C GLY A 150 31.60 28.08 20.16
N VAL A 151 30.94 28.55 19.11
CA VAL A 151 29.62 28.08 18.67
C VAL A 151 29.66 26.62 18.21
N ALA A 152 30.82 26.11 17.77
CA ALA A 152 30.96 24.73 17.32
C ALA A 152 30.59 23.70 18.40
N GLN A 153 30.78 24.04 19.68
CA GLN A 153 30.44 23.17 20.81
C GLN A 153 28.92 22.95 20.97
N LEU A 154 28.10 23.82 20.38
CA LEU A 154 26.64 23.69 20.40
C LEU A 154 26.09 22.82 19.27
N TYR A 155 26.87 22.55 18.22
CA TYR A 155 26.38 21.79 17.08
C TYR A 155 26.22 20.30 17.44
N LYS A 156 24.97 19.84 17.54
CA LYS A 156 24.61 18.42 17.73
C LYS A 156 23.82 17.93 16.52
N ASN A 157 24.30 16.86 15.91
CA ASN A 157 23.78 16.34 14.62
C ASN A 157 22.38 15.69 14.71
N GLU A 158 21.70 15.74 15.86
CA GLU A 158 20.35 15.17 16.04
C GLU A 158 19.28 16.21 15.67
N LYS A 159 19.38 16.71 14.43
CA LYS A 159 18.43 17.56 13.68
C LYS A 159 18.12 18.99 14.21
N TYR A 160 19.10 19.58 14.90
CA TYR A 160 19.27 21.01 15.28
C TYR A 160 18.47 21.50 16.51
N GLU A 161 18.79 20.99 17.71
CA GLU A 161 18.10 21.28 18.99
C GLU A 161 18.14 22.73 19.50
N LEU A 162 18.94 23.62 18.90
CA LEU A 162 18.85 25.08 19.08
C LEU A 162 18.73 25.73 17.70
N ASP A 163 17.86 26.74 17.55
CA ASP A 163 17.89 27.56 16.33
C ASP A 163 19.26 28.25 16.25
N VAL A 164 19.80 28.44 15.04
CA VAL A 164 21.09 29.11 14.83
C VAL A 164 21.07 30.50 15.46
N VAL A 165 19.93 31.18 15.38
CA VAL A 165 19.73 32.50 16.00
C VAL A 165 19.94 32.43 17.50
N ASP A 166 19.31 31.46 18.17
CA ASP A 166 19.45 31.27 19.62
C ASP A 166 20.89 30.90 20.01
N ALA A 167 21.58 30.13 19.17
CA ALA A 167 22.96 29.71 19.41
C ALA A 167 23.96 30.88 19.29
N VAL A 168 23.75 31.76 18.31
CA VAL A 168 24.55 32.97 18.11
C VAL A 168 24.35 33.96 19.26
N ASP A 169 23.12 34.13 19.75
CA ASP A 169 22.82 35.04 20.87
C ASP A 169 23.47 34.59 22.18
N MET A 170 23.60 33.29 22.43
CA MET A 170 24.25 32.76 23.64
C MET A 170 25.77 33.01 23.70
N PHE A 171 26.43 33.08 22.55
CA PHE A 171 27.89 33.24 22.44
C PHE A 171 28.32 34.62 21.92
N SER A 172 27.37 35.49 21.60
CA SER A 172 27.66 36.89 21.32
C SER A 172 28.16 37.56 22.60
N PRO A 173 29.24 38.37 22.54
CA PRO A 173 29.67 39.12 23.70
C PRO A 173 28.49 39.99 24.15
N LYS A 174 27.99 39.75 25.37
CA LYS A 174 27.04 40.68 25.97
C LYS A 174 27.71 42.04 25.92
N LYS A 175 27.08 43.02 25.27
CA LYS A 175 27.51 44.40 25.45
C LYS A 175 27.49 44.63 26.96
N GLU A 176 28.68 44.83 27.52
CA GLU A 176 28.78 45.35 28.87
C GLU A 176 28.08 46.71 28.83
N ASP A 177 26.91 46.78 29.47
CA ASP A 177 26.31 48.07 29.79
C ASP A 177 27.21 48.69 30.88
N ASN A 178 28.09 49.59 30.42
CA ASN A 178 29.01 50.49 31.12
C ASN A 178 30.43 50.00 31.39
#